data_AF-A0A3D4H3B5-F1
#
_entry.id   AF-A0A3D4H3B5-F1
#
_cell.length_a   1.000
_cell.length_b   1.000
_cell.length_c   1.000
_cell.angle_alpha   90.00
_cell.angle_beta   90.00
_cell.angle_gamma   90.00
#
_symmetry.space_group_name_H-M   'P 1'
#
loop_
_entity.id
_entity.type
_entity.pdbx_description
1 polymer ?
#
loop_
_entity_poly.entity_id
_entity_poly.type
_entity_poly.pdbx_seq_one_letter_code
_entity_poly.pdbx_strand_id
1 'polypeptide(L)'
;MSVKGSKSKSATAVSCSICGRTAPAGTRHCSVSCALADRVPLGDSALPATWELAGALVSAFVLFNQILFGFMAWAKERQGDEDLSGSFGIASIVVGAVWLLAAILAWTFSRPKRLPDLLGPFAGIAVVGLGSSLVDWPKQLPTQFIFVNLLIAWQLYRGFVCIYLASKKREK
;
A
#
# COMPACT_ATOMS: atom_id res chain seq x y z
N MET A 1 49.43 -23.65 18.90
CA MET A 1 48.28 -23.64 19.83
C MET A 1 47.12 -22.93 19.16
N SER A 2 45.99 -23.64 19.07
CA SER A 2 44.72 -23.18 18.51
C SER A 2 43.91 -22.47 19.59
N VAL A 3 43.28 -21.33 19.27
CA VAL A 3 41.89 -21.08 19.67
C VAL A 3 41.14 -20.39 18.50
N LYS A 4 40.26 -21.19 17.90
CA LYS A 4 39.16 -20.81 17.01
C LYS A 4 38.06 -20.04 17.77
N GLY A 5 37.31 -19.23 17.05
CA GLY A 5 35.89 -18.93 17.35
C GLY A 5 35.60 -17.43 17.40
N SER A 6 34.59 -16.88 16.74
CA SER A 6 33.39 -17.49 16.20
C SER A 6 32.99 -16.83 14.88
N LYS A 7 32.68 -17.67 13.89
CA LYS A 7 31.91 -17.29 12.70
C LYS A 7 30.56 -16.76 13.20
N SER A 8 30.24 -15.50 12.91
CA SER A 8 28.87 -15.02 13.07
C SER A 8 27.98 -15.90 12.20
N LYS A 9 26.95 -16.47 12.84
CA LYS A 9 25.99 -17.41 12.27
C LYS A 9 25.55 -16.91 10.90
N SER A 10 25.77 -17.70 9.84
CA SER A 10 25.13 -17.47 8.56
C SER A 10 23.62 -17.55 8.80
N ALA A 11 22.98 -16.39 8.89
CA ALA A 11 21.54 -16.25 8.85
C ALA A 11 21.09 -16.90 7.54
N THR A 12 20.56 -18.12 7.62
CA THR A 12 20.11 -18.89 6.46
C THR A 12 19.02 -18.06 5.79
N ALA A 13 19.37 -17.48 4.65
CA ALA A 13 18.47 -16.73 3.80
C ALA A 13 17.31 -17.64 3.39
N VAL A 14 16.13 -17.42 3.95
CA VAL A 14 14.92 -18.17 3.61
C VAL A 14 14.28 -17.54 2.39
N SER A 15 13.81 -18.32 1.41
CA SER A 15 13.06 -17.77 0.27
C SER A 15 11.63 -17.41 0.69
N CYS A 16 11.13 -16.26 0.25
CA CYS A 16 9.76 -15.84 0.51
C CYS A 16 8.74 -16.74 -0.22
N SER A 17 7.74 -17.24 0.52
CA SER A 17 6.68 -18.12 -0.01
C SER A 17 5.89 -17.50 -1.18
N ILE A 18 5.76 -16.17 -1.19
CA ILE A 18 4.97 -15.44 -2.20
C ILE A 18 5.81 -14.95 -3.37
N CYS A 19 6.93 -14.30 -3.07
CA CYS A 19 7.69 -13.53 -4.05
C CYS A 19 8.94 -14.27 -4.56
N GLY A 20 9.35 -15.38 -3.91
CA GLY A 20 10.58 -16.11 -4.20
C GLY A 20 11.88 -15.37 -3.90
N ARG A 21 11.82 -14.12 -3.43
CA ARG A 21 12.99 -13.32 -3.04
C ARG A 21 13.45 -13.67 -1.63
N THR A 22 14.71 -13.38 -1.34
CA THR A 22 15.34 -13.58 -0.03
C THR A 22 14.58 -12.87 1.10
N ALA A 23 14.10 -13.60 2.09
CA ALA A 23 13.47 -13.09 3.30
C ALA A 23 14.49 -12.98 4.45
N PRO A 24 14.31 -12.01 5.37
CA PRO A 24 15.08 -11.97 6.61
C PRO A 24 14.98 -13.28 7.39
N ALA A 25 16.08 -13.73 8.00
CA ALA A 25 16.09 -14.94 8.80
C ALA A 25 15.04 -14.88 9.91
N GLY A 26 14.28 -15.97 10.07
CA GLY A 26 13.16 -16.05 11.01
C GLY A 26 11.83 -15.51 10.48
N THR A 27 11.74 -15.07 9.23
CA THR A 27 10.48 -14.63 8.61
C THR A 27 10.15 -15.42 7.34
N ARG A 28 8.86 -15.75 7.14
CA ARG A 28 8.37 -16.44 5.93
C ARG A 28 8.19 -15.52 4.71
N HIS A 29 8.14 -14.19 4.92
CA HIS A 29 7.78 -13.23 3.86
C HIS A 29 8.77 -12.08 3.72
N CYS A 30 9.02 -11.69 2.47
CA CYS A 30 10.00 -10.66 2.09
C CYS A 30 9.54 -9.22 2.40
N SER A 31 8.23 -8.96 2.54
CA SER A 31 7.65 -7.63 2.76
C SER A 31 6.28 -7.70 3.45
N VAL A 32 5.78 -6.54 3.89
CA VAL A 32 4.39 -6.37 4.35
C VAL A 32 3.38 -6.80 3.29
N SER A 33 3.63 -6.43 2.03
CA SER A 33 2.76 -6.79 0.93
C SER A 33 2.69 -8.30 0.67
N CYS A 34 3.80 -9.02 0.81
CA CYS A 34 3.78 -10.48 0.73
C CYS A 34 3.11 -11.12 1.93
N ALA A 35 3.26 -10.53 3.13
CA ALA A 35 2.56 -11.03 4.32
C ALA A 35 1.04 -10.80 4.24
N LEU A 36 0.59 -9.72 3.61
CA LEU A 36 -0.83 -9.43 3.40
C LEU A 36 -1.42 -10.36 2.33
N ALA A 37 -0.67 -10.60 1.26
CA ALA A 37 -1.09 -11.45 0.16
C ALA A 37 -1.19 -12.94 0.57
N ASP A 38 -0.32 -13.42 1.47
CA ASP A 38 -0.35 -14.78 2.02
C ASP A 38 -1.63 -15.08 2.83
N ARG A 39 -2.35 -14.06 3.29
CA ARG A 39 -3.63 -14.22 4.01
C ARG A 39 -4.82 -14.47 3.10
N VAL A 40 -4.68 -14.30 1.78
CA VAL A 40 -5.76 -14.62 0.85
C VAL A 40 -5.55 -16.05 0.34
N PRO A 41 -6.42 -17.00 0.73
CA PRO A 41 -6.26 -18.38 0.30
C PRO A 41 -6.49 -18.50 -1.21
N LEU A 42 -5.56 -19.20 -1.86
CA LEU A 42 -5.67 -19.59 -3.27
C LEU A 42 -6.37 -20.96 -3.29
N GLY A 43 -7.69 -20.96 -3.45
CA GLY A 43 -8.46 -22.19 -3.61
C GLY A 43 -8.38 -22.73 -5.04
N ASP A 44 -8.53 -24.05 -5.21
CA ASP A 44 -8.51 -24.73 -6.51
C ASP A 44 -9.77 -24.48 -7.37
N SER A 45 -10.84 -23.94 -6.78
CA SER A 45 -12.04 -23.52 -7.52
C SER A 45 -12.88 -22.55 -6.70
N ALA A 46 -13.19 -21.39 -7.30
CA ALA A 46 -13.80 -20.19 -6.74
C ALA A 46 -12.90 -19.36 -5.81
N LEU A 47 -12.87 -18.03 -6.00
CA LEU A 47 -12.25 -17.11 -5.04
C LEU A 47 -12.94 -17.31 -3.69
N PRO A 48 -12.25 -17.80 -2.65
CA PRO A 48 -12.86 -17.96 -1.35
C PRO A 48 -13.25 -16.57 -0.82
N ALA A 49 -14.51 -16.41 -0.43
CA ALA A 49 -15.01 -15.19 0.19
C ALA A 49 -14.39 -15.02 1.59
N THR A 50 -13.16 -14.53 1.65
CA THR A 50 -12.45 -14.27 2.90
C THR A 50 -12.54 -12.81 3.32
N TRP A 51 -12.38 -12.57 4.61
CA TRP A 51 -12.42 -11.23 5.19
C TRP A 51 -11.30 -10.34 4.63
N GLU A 52 -10.16 -10.92 4.28
CA GLU A 52 -9.02 -10.23 3.69
C GLU A 52 -9.29 -9.80 2.24
N LEU A 53 -9.96 -10.65 1.45
CA LEU A 53 -10.40 -10.31 0.11
C LEU A 53 -11.46 -9.20 0.15
N ALA A 54 -12.44 -9.32 1.05
CA ALA A 54 -13.46 -8.29 1.27
C ALA A 54 -12.81 -6.95 1.71
N GLY A 55 -11.84 -6.99 2.61
CA GLY A 55 -11.07 -5.82 3.03
C GLY A 55 -10.27 -5.18 1.88
N ALA A 56 -9.66 -5.98 1.01
CA ALA A 56 -8.97 -5.49 -0.18
C ALA A 56 -9.94 -4.83 -1.17
N LEU A 57 -11.13 -5.42 -1.39
CA LEU A 57 -12.19 -4.86 -2.23
C LEU A 57 -12.72 -3.54 -1.69
N VAL A 58 -13.06 -3.48 -0.40
CA VAL A 58 -13.51 -2.24 0.26
C VAL A 58 -12.42 -1.18 0.16
N SER A 59 -11.18 -1.55 0.38
CA SER A 59 -10.05 -0.63 0.25
C SER A 59 -9.90 -0.07 -1.18
N ALA A 60 -10.00 -0.93 -2.20
CA ALA A 60 -9.98 -0.51 -3.60
C ALA A 60 -11.16 0.39 -3.95
N PHE A 61 -12.35 0.10 -3.42
CA PHE A 61 -13.54 0.93 -3.58
C PHE A 61 -13.35 2.33 -2.96
N VAL A 62 -12.78 2.42 -1.75
CA VAL A 62 -12.50 3.70 -1.09
C VAL A 62 -11.48 4.52 -1.89
N LEU A 63 -10.39 3.91 -2.37
CA LEU A 63 -9.42 4.58 -3.25
C LEU A 63 -10.04 5.07 -4.55
N PHE A 64 -10.87 4.23 -5.18
CA PHE A 64 -11.59 4.62 -6.39
C PHE A 64 -12.47 5.84 -6.15
N ASN A 65 -13.22 5.87 -5.05
CA ASN A 65 -14.07 7.01 -4.70
C ASN A 65 -13.24 8.27 -4.41
N GLN A 66 -12.10 8.16 -3.73
CA GLN A 66 -11.19 9.29 -3.52
C GLN A 66 -10.79 9.91 -4.87
N ILE A 67 -10.39 9.09 -5.84
CA ILE A 67 -9.97 9.53 -7.18
C ILE A 67 -11.16 10.15 -7.93
N LEU A 68 -12.33 9.52 -7.86
CA LEU A 68 -13.56 10.01 -8.49
C LEU A 68 -13.92 11.40 -7.97
N PHE A 69 -13.90 11.60 -6.65
CA PHE A 69 -14.14 12.92 -6.05
C PHE A 69 -13.09 13.96 -6.47
N GLY A 70 -11.82 13.57 -6.55
CA GLY A 70 -10.77 14.46 -7.06
C GLY A 70 -10.99 14.86 -8.52
N PHE A 71 -11.44 13.92 -9.36
CA PHE A 71 -11.77 14.21 -10.76
C PHE A 71 -13.02 15.10 -10.89
N MET A 72 -14.04 14.90 -10.07
CA MET A 72 -15.23 15.75 -10.04
C MET A 72 -14.90 17.17 -9.57
N ALA A 73 -14.03 17.32 -8.58
CA ALA A 73 -13.52 18.63 -8.15
C ALA A 73 -12.83 19.36 -9.31
N TRP A 74 -11.89 18.68 -9.98
CA TRP A 74 -11.21 19.22 -11.15
C TRP A 74 -12.17 19.59 -12.29
N ALA A 75 -13.14 18.73 -12.60
CA ALA A 75 -14.12 18.98 -13.64
C ALA A 75 -15.00 20.20 -13.32
N LYS A 76 -15.39 20.36 -12.05
CA LYS A 76 -16.20 21.49 -11.58
C LYS A 76 -15.43 22.81 -11.55
N GLU A 77 -14.17 22.77 -11.15
CA GLU A 77 -13.26 23.92 -11.26
C GLU A 77 -13.18 24.42 -12.71
N ARG A 78 -13.05 23.52 -13.68
CA ARG A 78 -13.03 23.86 -15.12
C ARG A 78 -14.35 24.42 -15.64
N GLN A 79 -15.46 24.15 -14.96
CA GLN A 79 -16.78 24.70 -15.28
C GLN A 79 -17.04 26.06 -14.61
N GLY A 80 -16.11 26.55 -13.78
CA GLY A 80 -16.28 27.79 -13.01
C GLY A 80 -17.17 27.64 -11.77
N ASP A 81 -17.45 26.40 -11.36
CA ASP A 81 -18.32 26.05 -10.23
C ASP A 81 -17.46 25.79 -8.98
N GLU A 82 -17.01 26.87 -8.35
CA GLU A 82 -16.04 26.82 -7.24
C GLU A 82 -16.59 26.15 -5.98
N ASP A 83 -17.88 26.32 -5.68
CA ASP A 83 -18.53 25.74 -4.49
C ASP A 83 -18.61 24.21 -4.57
N LEU A 84 -19.04 23.66 -5.71
CA LEU A 84 -19.08 22.22 -5.91
C LEU A 84 -17.68 21.63 -6.08
N SER A 85 -16.75 22.36 -6.71
CA SER A 85 -15.34 21.97 -6.77
C SER A 85 -14.75 21.77 -5.37
N GLY A 86 -14.93 22.76 -4.49
CA GLY A 86 -14.47 22.70 -3.10
C GLY A 86 -15.10 21.54 -2.33
N SER A 87 -16.41 21.34 -2.49
CA SER A 87 -17.15 20.23 -1.84
C SER A 87 -16.61 18.86 -2.24
N PHE A 88 -16.37 18.63 -3.54
CA PHE A 88 -15.77 17.38 -4.02
C PHE A 88 -14.30 17.24 -3.60
N GLY A 89 -13.54 18.34 -3.54
CA GLY A 89 -12.17 18.35 -3.04
C GLY A 89 -12.09 17.90 -1.58
N ILE A 90 -12.96 18.43 -0.72
CA ILE A 90 -13.06 18.03 0.69
C ILE A 90 -13.49 16.56 0.80
N ALA A 91 -14.49 16.12 0.03
CA ALA A 91 -14.90 14.72 0.01
C ALA A 91 -13.75 13.77 -0.36
N SER A 92 -12.95 14.13 -1.37
CA SER A 92 -11.74 13.38 -1.74
C SER A 92 -10.75 13.29 -0.57
N ILE A 93 -10.49 14.40 0.11
CA ILE A 93 -9.58 14.42 1.27
C ILE A 93 -10.11 13.53 2.40
N VAL A 94 -11.40 13.62 2.76
CA VAL A 94 -11.99 12.83 3.84
C VAL A 94 -11.89 11.33 3.52
N VAL A 95 -12.32 10.92 2.32
CA VAL A 95 -12.28 9.52 1.89
C VAL A 95 -10.84 9.01 1.85
N GLY A 96 -9.90 9.82 1.35
CA GLY A 96 -8.49 9.47 1.34
C GLY A 96 -7.88 9.35 2.74
N ALA A 97 -8.35 10.14 3.71
CA ALA A 97 -7.82 10.12 5.08
C ALA A 97 -8.28 8.85 5.80
N VAL A 98 -9.55 8.48 5.63
CA VAL A 98 -10.09 7.20 6.11
C VAL A 98 -9.28 6.03 5.52
N TRP A 99 -9.00 6.08 4.22
CA TRP A 99 -8.18 5.06 3.57
C TRP A 99 -6.76 5.01 4.14
N LEU A 100 -6.10 6.15 4.28
CA LEU A 100 -4.73 6.25 4.77
C LEU A 100 -4.62 5.70 6.20
N LEU A 101 -5.58 6.00 7.08
CA LEU A 101 -5.65 5.42 8.42
C LEU A 101 -5.76 3.90 8.37
N ALA A 102 -6.65 3.36 7.53
CA ALA A 102 -6.80 1.92 7.35
C ALA A 102 -5.50 1.27 6.81
N ALA A 103 -4.83 1.94 5.88
CA ALA A 103 -3.56 1.50 5.31
C ALA A 103 -2.44 1.46 6.36
N ILE A 104 -2.34 2.50 7.21
CA ILE A 104 -1.38 2.55 8.32
C ILE A 104 -1.66 1.42 9.32
N LEU A 105 -2.92 1.19 9.69
CA LEU A 105 -3.31 0.09 10.56
C LEU A 105 -2.90 -1.27 9.96
N ALA A 106 -3.23 -1.53 8.70
CA ALA A 106 -2.83 -2.76 8.02
C ALA A 106 -1.31 -2.97 8.00
N TRP A 107 -0.55 -1.87 7.86
CA TRP A 107 0.91 -1.87 7.88
C TRP A 107 1.48 -2.20 9.26
N THR A 108 0.93 -1.60 10.32
CA THR A 108 1.35 -1.86 11.71
C THR A 108 1.08 -3.30 12.14
N PHE A 109 -0.10 -3.85 11.83
CA PHE A 109 -0.44 -5.24 12.11
C PHE A 109 0.48 -6.24 11.39
N SER A 110 0.93 -5.89 10.18
CA SER A 110 1.76 -6.77 9.36
C SER A 110 3.25 -6.74 9.73
N ARG A 111 3.65 -5.77 10.58
CA ARG A 111 5.01 -5.45 11.05
C ARG A 111 6.03 -5.28 9.92
N PRO A 112 6.52 -4.07 9.62
CA PRO A 112 7.47 -3.85 8.54
C PRO A 112 8.75 -4.64 8.74
N LYS A 113 9.16 -5.41 7.72
CA LYS A 113 10.30 -6.36 7.79
C LYS A 113 11.57 -5.82 7.15
N ARG A 114 11.48 -4.68 6.45
CA ARG A 114 12.58 -4.02 5.72
C ARG A 114 12.49 -2.50 5.89
N LEU A 115 13.65 -1.81 5.88
CA LEU A 115 13.75 -0.34 5.87
C LEU A 115 12.85 0.35 4.82
N PRO A 116 12.80 -0.08 3.54
CA PRO A 116 11.87 0.50 2.56
C PRO A 116 10.38 0.26 2.88
N ASP A 117 10.04 -0.81 3.61
CA ASP A 117 8.68 -1.00 4.13
C ASP A 117 8.40 -0.07 5.32
N LEU A 118 9.44 0.42 6.01
CA LEU A 118 9.30 1.41 7.08
C LEU A 118 9.14 2.83 6.50
N LEU A 119 9.87 3.15 5.43
CA LEU A 119 9.92 4.50 4.84
C LEU A 119 8.72 4.84 3.96
N GLY A 120 8.00 3.86 3.39
CA GLY A 120 6.86 4.12 2.50
C GLY A 120 5.77 5.01 3.10
N PRO A 121 5.26 4.72 4.32
CA PRO A 121 4.26 5.54 5.00
C PRO A 121 4.80 6.92 5.40
N PHE A 122 6.03 6.99 5.92
CA PHE A 122 6.65 8.25 6.33
C PHE A 122 6.99 9.16 5.16
N ALA A 123 7.41 8.61 4.00
CA ALA A 123 7.62 9.38 2.78
C ALA A 123 6.30 9.97 2.26
N GLY A 124 5.21 9.21 2.31
CA GLY A 124 3.88 9.71 1.97
C GLY A 124 3.45 10.87 2.86
N ILE A 125 3.56 10.70 4.19
CA ILE A 125 3.26 11.75 5.17
C ILE A 125 4.19 12.96 5.01
N ALA A 126 5.48 12.74 4.75
CA ALA A 126 6.44 13.82 4.53
C ALA A 126 6.17 14.61 3.24
N VAL A 127 5.73 13.97 2.16
CA VAL A 127 5.33 14.66 0.92
C VAL A 127 4.09 15.54 1.14
N VAL A 128 3.11 15.09 1.94
CA VAL A 128 1.96 15.93 2.33
C VAL A 128 2.41 17.04 3.30
N GLY A 129 3.29 16.73 4.25
CA GLY A 129 3.77 17.69 5.24
C GLY A 129 4.68 18.78 4.66
N LEU A 130 5.59 18.46 3.75
CA LEU A 130 6.69 19.36 3.33
C LEU A 130 6.35 20.34 2.22
N GLY A 131 5.85 19.93 1.07
CA GLY A 131 4.42 19.98 0.89
C GLY A 131 3.86 21.32 1.38
N SER A 132 3.15 21.25 2.52
CA SER A 132 2.34 22.32 3.11
C SER A 132 3.05 23.62 3.41
N SER A 133 4.38 23.60 3.39
CA SER A 133 5.20 24.74 3.73
C SER A 133 5.77 25.50 2.52
N LEU A 134 5.64 25.00 1.28
CA LEU A 134 6.49 25.48 0.16
C LEU A 134 5.76 26.00 -1.09
N VAL A 135 4.48 25.70 -1.34
CA VAL A 135 3.78 26.07 -2.59
C VAL A 135 2.30 26.33 -2.32
N ASP A 136 1.69 27.34 -2.96
CA ASP A 136 0.27 27.74 -2.88
C ASP A 136 -0.71 26.56 -2.72
N TRP A 137 -0.98 26.23 -1.45
CA TRP A 137 -1.28 24.88 -0.99
C TRP A 137 -2.74 24.39 -1.13
N PRO A 138 -3.80 25.22 -0.97
CA PRO A 138 -5.14 24.66 -0.80
C PRO A 138 -5.72 24.04 -2.07
N LYS A 139 -5.30 24.50 -3.27
CA LYS A 139 -5.88 24.04 -4.54
C LYS A 139 -5.36 22.66 -5.00
N GLN A 140 -4.15 22.27 -4.60
CA GLN A 140 -3.53 21.02 -5.07
C GLN A 140 -3.54 19.87 -4.06
N LEU A 141 -3.97 20.14 -2.82
CA LEU A 141 -4.05 19.17 -1.73
C LEU A 141 -4.77 17.86 -2.11
N PRO A 142 -5.99 17.88 -2.71
CA PRO A 142 -6.69 16.65 -3.08
C PRO A 142 -5.87 15.78 -4.04
N THR A 143 -5.27 16.40 -5.05
CA THR A 143 -4.48 15.73 -6.09
C THR A 143 -3.22 15.10 -5.50
N GLN A 144 -2.47 15.83 -4.68
CA GLN A 144 -1.26 15.30 -4.03
C GLN A 144 -1.60 14.15 -3.08
N PHE A 145 -2.72 14.26 -2.37
CA PHE A 145 -3.18 13.23 -1.45
C PHE A 145 -3.59 11.95 -2.18
N ILE A 146 -4.20 12.07 -3.37
CA ILE A 146 -4.43 10.94 -4.28
C ILE A 146 -3.10 10.26 -4.65
N PHE A 147 -2.08 11.04 -5.06
CA PHE A 147 -0.78 10.47 -5.43
C PHE A 147 -0.12 9.72 -4.28
N VAL A 148 -0.17 10.26 -3.07
CA VAL A 148 0.39 9.60 -1.87
C VAL A 148 -0.34 8.30 -1.57
N ASN A 149 -1.68 8.32 -1.58
CA ASN A 149 -2.46 7.11 -1.35
C ASN A 149 -2.22 6.05 -2.42
N LEU A 150 -2.05 6.44 -3.70
CA LEU A 150 -1.69 5.52 -4.78
C LEU A 150 -0.29 4.90 -4.58
N LEU A 151 0.70 5.66 -4.12
CA LEU A 151 2.04 5.13 -3.85
C LEU A 151 2.01 4.13 -2.69
N ILE A 152 1.29 4.44 -1.62
CA ILE A 152 1.09 3.54 -0.46
C ILE A 152 0.32 2.28 -0.91
N ALA A 153 -0.73 2.45 -1.71
CA ALA A 153 -1.53 1.35 -2.24
C ALA A 153 -0.68 0.43 -3.12
N TRP A 154 0.13 0.99 -4.01
CA TRP A 154 1.07 0.22 -4.83
C TRP A 154 2.00 -0.63 -3.97
N GLN A 155 2.56 -0.05 -2.92
CA GLN A 155 3.46 -0.77 -2.01
C GLN A 155 2.74 -1.88 -1.24
N LEU A 156 1.53 -1.63 -0.74
CA LEU A 156 0.71 -2.61 -0.04
C LEU A 156 0.25 -3.75 -0.94
N TYR A 157 -0.21 -3.44 -2.15
CA TYR A 157 -0.85 -4.41 -3.04
C TYR A 157 0.09 -5.13 -3.98
N ARG A 158 1.37 -4.76 -4.06
CA ARG A 158 2.36 -5.44 -4.93
C ARG A 158 2.46 -6.95 -4.68
N GLY A 159 2.19 -7.40 -3.46
CA GLY A 159 2.19 -8.81 -3.09
C GLY A 159 1.11 -9.61 -3.83
N PHE A 160 -0.09 -9.03 -4.02
CA PHE A 160 -1.18 -9.65 -4.78
C PHE A 160 -0.81 -9.83 -6.26
N VAL A 161 -0.11 -8.84 -6.85
CA VAL A 161 0.39 -8.95 -8.23
C VAL A 161 1.41 -10.08 -8.35
N CYS A 162 2.29 -10.26 -7.37
CA CYS A 162 3.23 -11.38 -7.35
C CYS A 162 2.52 -12.73 -7.27
N ILE A 163 1.47 -12.85 -6.45
CA ILE A 163 0.65 -14.07 -6.39
C ILE A 163 -0.02 -14.35 -7.74
N TYR A 164 -0.64 -13.35 -8.35
CA TYR A 164 -1.30 -13.50 -9.65
C TYR A 164 -0.33 -13.96 -10.74
N LEU A 165 0.85 -13.34 -10.83
CA LEU A 165 1.88 -13.73 -11.79
C LEU A 165 2.45 -15.13 -11.52
N ALA A 166 2.55 -15.55 -10.25
CA ALA A 166 2.99 -16.89 -9.89
C ALA A 166 1.93 -17.96 -10.22
N SER A 167 0.65 -17.67 -9.99
CA SER A 167 -0.48 -18.54 -10.39
C SER A 167 -0.49 -18.76 -11.90
N LYS A 168 -0.40 -17.69 -12.71
CA LYS A 168 -0.38 -17.78 -14.18
C LYS A 168 0.80 -18.58 -14.75
N LYS A 169 1.92 -18.67 -14.02
CA LYS A 169 3.06 -19.52 -14.40
C LYS A 169 2.83 -21.01 -14.15
N ARG A 170 1.92 -21.38 -13.25
CA ARG A 170 1.59 -22.78 -12.95
C ARG A 170 0.52 -23.35 -13.88
N GLU A 171 -0.20 -22.50 -14.61
CA GLU A 171 -1.18 -22.89 -15.64
C GLU A 171 -0.54 -23.15 -17.02
N LYS A 172 0.76 -22.89 -17.19
CA LYS A 172 1.54 -23.19 -18.41
C LYS A 172 2.37 -24.44 -18.23
#